data_AF-A0A9Q1UVT7-F1
#
_entry.id   AF-A0A9Q1UVT7-F1
#
_cell.length_a   1.000
_cell.length_b   1.000
_cell.length_c   1.000
_cell.angle_alpha   90.00
_cell.angle_beta   90.00
_cell.angle_gamma   90.00
#
_symmetry.space_group_name_H-M   'P 1'
#
loop_
_entity.id
_entity.type
_entity.pdbx_description
1 polymer ?
#
loop_
_entity_poly.entity_id
_entity_poly.type
_entity_poly.pdbx_seq_one_letter_code
_entity_poly.pdbx_strand_id
1 'polypeptide(L)' 'MYSLYFNKKKKELIIEAIKNNPYMESKIIVGEVAWYNDRYYVSDSRKLLREKGKELQEQWIKETEEDLKELKEMKVKTKY' A
#
# COMPACT_ATOMS: atom_id res chain seq x y z
N MET A 1 -17.75 6.58 2.47
CA MET A 1 -16.36 6.97 2.17
C MET A 1 -15.42 6.04 2.91
N TYR A 2 -14.33 5.64 2.27
CA TYR A 2 -13.43 4.61 2.77
C TYR A 2 -11.98 5.06 2.61
N SER A 3 -11.12 4.50 3.44
CA SER A 3 -9.68 4.66 3.37
C SER A 3 -8.98 3.31 3.30
N LEU A 4 -7.93 3.22 2.49
CA LEU A 4 -6.97 2.14 2.49
C LEU A 4 -5.71 2.62 3.21
N TYR A 5 -5.44 2.05 4.36
CA TYR A 5 -4.16 2.16 5.06
C TYR A 5 -3.19 1.12 4.52
N PHE A 6 -1.93 1.52 4.32
CA PHE A 6 -0.85 0.61 4.00
C PHE A 6 0.35 0.83 4.91
N ASN A 7 0.95 -0.28 5.35
CA ASN A 7 2.17 -0.29 6.13
C ASN A 7 3.10 -1.42 5.68
N LYS A 8 4.09 -1.06 4.86
CA LYS A 8 5.06 -2.03 4.33
C LYS A 8 5.90 -2.69 5.42
N LYS A 9 6.25 -1.96 6.50
CA LYS A 9 7.06 -2.52 7.61
C LYS A 9 6.32 -3.62 8.36
N LYS A 10 5.01 -3.44 8.57
CA LYS A 10 4.14 -4.43 9.25
C LYS A 10 3.47 -5.41 8.29
N LYS A 11 3.59 -5.21 6.98
CA LYS A 11 2.89 -5.95 5.92
C LYS A 11 1.37 -5.93 6.08
N GLU A 12 0.83 -4.76 6.38
CA GLU A 12 -0.60 -4.56 6.63
C GLU A 12 -1.23 -3.70 5.52
N LEU A 13 -2.37 -4.17 5.00
CA LEU A 13 -3.28 -3.43 4.13
C LEU A 13 -4.67 -3.49 4.76
N ILE A 14 -5.22 -2.33 5.12
CA ILE A 14 -6.46 -2.26 5.89
C ILE A 14 -7.41 -1.30 5.19
N ILE A 15 -8.63 -1.76 4.88
CA ILE A 15 -9.69 -0.91 4.32
C ILE A 15 -10.76 -0.68 5.38
N GLU A 16 -10.93 0.58 5.75
CA GLU A 16 -11.85 1.02 6.79
C GLU A 16 -12.78 2.11 6.25
N ALA A 17 -13.94 2.25 6.88
CA ALA A 17 -14.81 3.40 6.64
C ALA A 17 -14.22 4.62 7.34
N ILE A 18 -14.19 5.75 6.65
CA ILE A 18 -13.79 7.02 7.25
C ILE A 18 -14.90 7.44 8.22
N LYS A 19 -14.54 7.74 9.47
CA LYS A 19 -15.46 8.22 10.50
C LYS A 19 -14.99 9.58 10.98
N ASN A 20 -15.86 10.59 10.88
CA ASN A 20 -15.66 11.92 11.46
C ASN A 20 -14.30 12.55 11.09
N ASN A 21 -13.85 12.41 9.84
CA ASN A 21 -12.61 13.03 9.37
C ASN A 21 -12.87 13.89 8.12
N PRO A 22 -13.32 15.14 8.30
CA PRO A 22 -13.71 16.01 7.20
C PRO A 22 -12.55 16.31 6.24
N TYR A 23 -11.30 16.29 6.72
CA TYR A 23 -10.13 16.51 5.87
C TYR A 23 -9.89 15.34 4.91
N MET A 24 -10.03 14.10 5.38
CA MET A 24 -9.96 12.94 4.48
C MET A 24 -11.14 12.90 3.51
N GLU A 25 -12.34 13.19 4.00
CA GLU A 25 -13.55 13.22 3.19
C GLU A 25 -13.48 14.27 2.07
N SER A 26 -12.92 15.45 2.36
CA SER A 26 -12.72 16.51 1.35
C SER A 26 -11.77 16.16 0.21
N LYS A 27 -10.97 15.09 0.37
CA LYS A 27 -10.01 14.63 -0.64
C LYS A 27 -10.57 13.54 -1.54
N ILE A 28 -11.80 13.10 -1.30
CA ILE A 28 -12.44 12.05 -2.08
C ILE A 28 -12.98 12.64 -3.38
N ILE A 29 -12.58 12.00 -4.48
CA ILE A 29 -13.07 12.26 -5.82
C ILE A 29 -13.98 11.08 -6.19
N VAL A 30 -15.16 11.37 -6.71
CA VAL A 30 -16.16 10.35 -7.05
C VAL A 30 -15.62 9.42 -8.12
N GLY A 31 -15.67 8.11 -7.88
CA GLY A 31 -15.21 7.11 -8.84
C GLY A 31 -13.69 6.96 -8.96
N GLU A 32 -12.91 7.63 -8.12
CA GLU A 32 -11.44 7.59 -8.16
C GLU A 32 -10.84 7.21 -6.81
N VAL A 33 -9.58 6.77 -6.86
CA VAL A 33 -8.74 6.56 -5.67
C VAL A 33 -7.78 7.73 -5.57
N ALA A 34 -7.93 8.55 -4.53
CA ALA A 34 -7.05 9.67 -4.26
C ALA A 34 -5.99 9.30 -3.22
N TRP A 35 -4.78 9.80 -3.41
CA TRP A 35 -3.71 9.67 -2.41
C TRP A 35 -3.88 10.77 -1.36
N TYR A 36 -4.07 10.37 -0.09
CA TYR A 36 -4.28 11.32 0.99
C TYR A 36 -2.96 11.73 1.65
N ASN A 37 -2.10 10.75 1.96
CA ASN A 37 -0.76 10.94 2.51
C ASN A 37 0.08 9.67 2.33
N ASP A 38 1.33 9.68 2.81
CA ASP A 38 2.31 8.59 2.74
C ASP A 38 1.83 7.18 3.12
N ARG A 39 0.68 7.02 3.78
CA ARG A 39 0.16 5.72 4.21
C ARG A 39 -1.31 5.48 3.89
N TYR A 40 -2.01 6.46 3.33
CA TYR A 40 -3.45 6.38 3.14
C TYR A 40 -3.87 6.77 1.73
N TYR A 41 -4.71 5.92 1.15
CA TYR A 41 -5.54 6.24 -0.01
C TYR A 41 -6.98 6.39 0.43
N VAL A 42 -7.76 7.23 -0.24
CA VAL A 42 -9.18 7.47 0.05
C VAL A 42 -10.01 7.34 -1.21
N SER A 43 -11.24 6.86 -1.07
CA SER A 43 -12.20 6.74 -2.16
C SER A 43 -13.63 6.67 -1.62
N ASP A 44 -14.60 6.99 -2.47
CA ASP A 44 -16.01 6.74 -2.22
C ASP A 44 -16.34 5.23 -2.32
N SER A 45 -15.55 4.46 -3.06
CA SER A 45 -15.79 3.04 -3.34
C SER A 45 -14.80 2.12 -2.63
N ARG A 46 -15.35 1.18 -1.85
CA ARG A 46 -14.57 0.09 -1.23
C ARG A 46 -13.96 -0.84 -2.28
N LYS A 47 -14.61 -1.00 -3.44
CA LYS A 47 -14.13 -1.87 -4.53
C LYS A 47 -12.84 -1.30 -5.14
N LEU A 48 -12.83 -0.01 -5.44
CA LEU A 48 -11.65 0.67 -6.00
C LEU A 48 -10.45 0.58 -5.04
N LEU A 49 -10.68 0.76 -3.74
CA LEU A 49 -9.62 0.57 -2.73
C LEU A 49 -9.13 -0.87 -2.62
N ARG A 50 -9.99 -1.87 -2.84
CA ARG A 50 -9.56 -3.28 -2.89
C ARG A 50 -8.67 -3.55 -4.08
N GLU A 51 -9.02 -3.01 -5.25
CA GLU A 51 -8.20 -3.12 -6.46
C GLU A 51 -6.84 -2.46 -6.23
N LYS A 52 -6.81 -1.24 -5.67
CA LYS A 52 -5.55 -0.58 -5.31
C LYS A 52 -4.74 -1.36 -4.28
N GLY A 53 -5.40 -1.95 -3.29
CA GLY A 53 -4.74 -2.80 -2.30
C GLY A 53 -4.07 -4.03 -2.90
N LYS A 54 -4.73 -4.68 -3.88
CA LYS A 54 -4.13 -5.81 -4.61
C LYS A 54 -2.92 -5.39 -5.43
N GLU A 55 -3.01 -4.25 -6.13
CA GLU A 55 -1.89 -3.68 -6.89
C GLU A 55 -0.67 -3.44 -5.99
N LEU A 56 -0.88 -2.83 -4.81
CA LEU A 56 0.20 -2.62 -3.83
C LEU A 56 0.78 -3.93 -3.31
N GLN A 57 -0.06 -4.94 -3.08
CA GLN A 57 0.38 -6.24 -2.63
C GLN A 57 1.26 -6.93 -3.67
N GLU A 58 0.84 -6.94 -4.94
CA GLU A 58 1.61 -7.52 -6.05
C GLU A 58 2.96 -6.80 -6.22
N GLN A 59 2.96 -5.46 -6.11
CA GLN A 59 4.18 -4.68 -6.15
C GLN A 59 5.15 -5.09 -5.03
N TRP A 60 4.67 -5.23 -3.79
CA TRP A 60 5.52 -5.62 -2.66
C TRP A 60 6.06 -7.03 -2.79
N ILE A 61 5.28 -7.96 -3.35
CA ILE A 61 5.73 -9.33 -3.64
C ILE A 61 6.89 -9.27 -4.62
N LYS A 62 6.74 -8.56 -5.73
CA LYS A 62 7.78 -8.43 -6.76
C LYS A 62 9.06 -7.81 -6.22
N GLU A 63 8.95 -6.72 -5.47
CA GLU A 63 10.11 -6.08 -4.81
C GLU A 63 10.82 -7.07 -3.85
N THR A 64 10.05 -7.88 -3.10
CA THR A 64 10.62 -8.89 -2.20
C THR A 64 11.28 -10.04 -2.96
N GLU A 65 10.75 -10.43 -4.12
CA GLU A 65 11.34 -11.46 -4.99
C GLU A 65 12.68 -10.99 -5.59
N GLU A 66 12.75 -9.71 -5.99
CA GLU A 66 13.99 -9.08 -6.45
C GLU A 66 15.03 -9.03 -5.33
N ASP A 67 14.66 -8.56 -4.13
CA ASP A 67 15.53 -8.57 -2.94
C ASP A 67 16.06 -9.98 -2.62
N LEU A 68 15.17 -10.99 -2.69
CA LEU A 68 15.54 -12.38 -2.44
C LEU A 68 16.53 -12.91 -3.49
N LYS A 69 16.38 -12.50 -4.75
CA LYS A 69 17.31 -12.88 -5.82
C LYS A 69 18.70 -12.31 -5.57
N GLU A 70 18.79 -11.03 -5.22
CA GLU A 70 20.07 -10.38 -4.89
C GLU A 70 20.77 -11.08 -3.71
N LEU A 71 20.01 -11.42 -2.67
CA LEU A 71 20.54 -12.15 -1.52
C LEU A 71 21.05 -13.55 -1.89
N LYS A 72 20.40 -14.25 -2.83
CA LYS A 72 20.86 -15.55 -3.34
C LYS A 72 22.14 -15.46 -4.17
N GLU A 73 22.33 -14.36 -4.88
CA GLU A 73 23.52 -14.10 -5.71
C GLU A 73 24.68 -13.50 -4.91
N MET A 74 24.46 -13.17 -3.63
CA MET A 74 25.45 -12.56 -2.76
C MET A 74 26.64 -13.50 -2.52
N LYS A 75 27.83 -13.07 -2.94
CA LYS A 75 29.09 -13.78 -2.68
C LYS A 75 29.63 -13.43 -1.29
N VAL A 76 29.81 -14.45 -0.45
CA VAL A 76 30.49 -14.29 0.84
C VAL A 76 31.99 -14.13 0.59
N LYS A 77 32.55 -12.95 0.90
CA LYS A 77 34.00 -12.71 0.88
C LYS A 77 34.54 -12.89 2.30
N THR A 78 35.40 -13.89 2.49
CA THR A 78 36.22 -14.02 3.70
C THR A 78 37.43 -13.11 3.61
N LYS A 79 37.63 -12.27 4.63
CA LYS A 79 38.84 -11.46 4.80
C LYS A 79 39.82 -12.28 5.64
N TYR A 80 40.97 -12.62 5.06
CA TYR A 80 42.14 -13.06 5.82
C TYR A 80 42.81 -11.85 6.47
#